data_AF-A0A4U8SGR3-F1
#
_entry.id   AF-A0A4U8SGR3-F1
#
_cell.length_a   1.000
_cell.length_b   1.000
_cell.length_c   1.000
_cell.angle_alpha   90.00
_cell.angle_beta   90.00
_cell.angle_gamma   90.00
#
_symmetry.space_group_name_H-M   'P 1'
#
loop_
_entity.id
_entity.type
_entity.pdbx_description
1 polymer ?
#
loop_
_entity_poly.entity_id
_entity_poly.type
_entity_poly.pdbx_seq_one_letter_code
_entity_poly.pdbx_strand_id
1 'polypeptide(L)'
;MLYISKYGYSYNIEEWQEISEEKYEEMFLIIPPIFLGSGFFMGEAFEEDLYNFFIKRNDKYYNAIFSINDTWEKIKDSLESFIKAQ
;
A
#
# COMPACT_ATOMS: atom_id res chain seq x y z
N MET A 1 -0.26 -12.14 -3.79
CA MET A 1 0.29 -13.38 -3.17
C MET A 1 -0.24 -13.49 -1.75
N LEU A 2 -0.68 -14.67 -1.28
CA LEU A 2 -1.16 -14.83 0.10
C LEU A 2 0.03 -14.94 1.05
N TYR A 3 0.12 -14.05 2.03
CA TYR A 3 1.08 -14.08 3.13
C TYR A 3 0.36 -14.40 4.44
N ILE A 4 0.97 -15.24 5.28
CA ILE A 4 0.45 -15.61 6.59
C ILE A 4 1.48 -15.16 7.62
N SER A 5 1.10 -14.22 8.50
CA SER A 5 1.98 -13.72 9.55
C SER A 5 2.27 -14.78 10.60
N LYS A 6 3.29 -14.54 11.43
CA LYS A 6 3.64 -15.41 12.57
C LYS A 6 2.52 -15.53 13.62
N TYR A 7 1.54 -14.63 13.57
CA TYR A 7 0.36 -14.61 14.44
C TYR A 7 -0.89 -15.24 13.78
N GLY A 8 -0.78 -15.74 12.54
CA GLY A 8 -1.88 -16.41 11.83
C GLY A 8 -2.82 -15.47 11.08
N TYR A 9 -2.48 -14.19 10.93
CA TYR A 9 -3.22 -13.28 10.06
C TYR A 9 -2.83 -13.49 8.60
N SER A 10 -3.81 -13.45 7.71
CA SER A 10 -3.58 -13.65 6.28
C SER A 10 -3.78 -12.34 5.51
N TYR A 11 -2.84 -12.03 4.63
CA TYR A 11 -2.81 -10.81 3.83
C TYR A 11 -2.61 -11.16 2.36
N ASN A 12 -3.33 -10.48 1.47
CA ASN A 12 -3.03 -10.53 0.05
C ASN A 12 -2.07 -9.40 -0.29
N ILE A 13 -0.80 -9.77 -0.50
CA ILE A 13 0.22 -8.86 -1.02
C ILE A 13 -0.15 -8.46 -2.44
N GLU A 14 0.07 -7.19 -2.77
CA GLU A 14 -0.23 -6.58 -4.07
C GLU A 14 -1.74 -6.52 -4.41
N GLU A 15 -2.62 -6.70 -3.43
CA GLU A 15 -4.06 -6.49 -3.63
C GLU A 15 -4.38 -4.98 -3.58
N TRP A 16 -4.55 -4.40 -4.76
CA TRP A 16 -4.98 -3.00 -4.90
C TRP A 16 -6.49 -2.87 -4.73
N GLN A 17 -6.88 -1.84 -3.98
CA GLN A 17 -8.27 -1.39 -3.87
C GLN A 17 -8.33 0.13 -4.03
N GLU A 18 -9.39 0.61 -4.67
CA GLU A 18 -9.73 2.04 -4.69
C GLU A 18 -10.33 2.42 -3.34
N ILE A 19 -9.90 3.53 -2.77
CA ILE A 19 -10.37 4.06 -1.48
C ILE A 19 -10.87 5.49 -1.64
N SER A 20 -11.58 6.00 -0.63
CA SER A 20 -11.98 7.40 -0.59
C SER A 20 -10.80 8.34 -0.29
N GLU A 21 -10.93 9.58 -0.72
CA GLU A 21 -10.01 10.68 -0.34
C GLU A 21 -9.92 10.84 1.18
N GLU A 22 -11.08 10.81 1.86
CA GLU A 22 -11.13 10.91 3.33
C GLU A 22 -10.28 9.83 4.00
N LYS A 23 -10.31 8.59 3.48
CA LYS A 23 -9.50 7.50 4.02
C LYS A 23 -8.00 7.74 3.78
N TYR A 24 -7.65 8.21 2.60
CA TYR A 24 -6.25 8.55 2.27
C TYR A 24 -5.70 9.63 3.20
N GLU A 25 -6.45 10.71 3.39
CA GLU A 25 -6.07 11.84 4.26
C GLU A 25 -6.03 11.42 5.73
N GLU A 26 -6.98 10.61 6.20
CA GLU A 26 -6.97 10.05 7.55
C GLU A 26 -5.65 9.31 7.82
N MET A 27 -5.27 8.41 6.91
CA MET A 27 -4.04 7.61 7.04
C MET A 27 -2.77 8.46 6.95
N PHE A 28 -2.78 9.50 6.11
CA PHE A 28 -1.68 10.45 5.97
C PHE A 28 -1.40 11.25 7.25
N LEU A 29 -2.44 11.51 8.06
CA LEU A 29 -2.37 12.36 9.25
C LEU A 29 -2.13 11.59 10.57
N ILE A 30 -2.34 10.27 10.63
CA ILE A 30 -2.30 9.50 11.89
C ILE A 30 -0.86 9.25 12.41
N ILE A 31 0.06 8.82 11.55
CA ILE A 31 1.46 8.52 11.90
C ILE A 31 2.37 9.13 10.83
N PRO A 32 3.60 9.60 11.16
CA PRO A 32 4.53 10.09 10.15
C PRO A 32 4.69 9.09 8.99
N PRO A 33 4.28 9.45 7.77
CA PRO A 33 4.33 8.55 6.63
C PRO A 33 5.78 8.34 6.17
N ILE A 34 6.08 7.13 5.68
CA ILE A 34 7.36 6.83 5.02
C ILE A 34 7.14 6.92 3.51
N PHE A 35 7.69 7.95 2.87
CA PHE A 35 7.50 8.17 1.44
C PHE A 35 8.37 7.26 0.58
N LEU A 36 7.78 6.72 -0.49
CA LEU A 36 8.49 6.00 -1.56
C LEU A 36 7.85 6.36 -2.91
N GLY A 37 8.63 6.97 -3.80
CA GLY A 37 8.12 7.43 -5.10
C GLY A 37 7.02 8.47 -4.95
N SER A 38 5.84 8.20 -5.52
CA SER A 38 4.67 9.08 -5.43
C SER A 38 3.62 8.65 -4.41
N GLY A 39 3.96 7.72 -3.52
CA GLY A 39 3.09 7.25 -2.45
C GLY A 39 3.81 7.15 -1.12
N PHE A 40 3.14 6.60 -0.12
CA PHE A 40 3.70 6.44 1.21
C PHE A 40 3.25 5.15 1.88
N PHE A 41 4.11 4.59 2.72
CA PHE A 41 3.76 3.54 3.65
C PHE A 41 3.23 4.15 4.95
N MET A 42 2.19 3.53 5.50
CA MET A 42 1.85 3.67 6.91
C MET A 42 2.99 3.09 7.75
N GLY A 43 3.63 3.91 8.58
CA GLY A 43 4.61 3.41 9.54
C GLY A 43 3.92 2.66 10.67
N GLU A 44 3.74 1.35 10.57
CA GLU A 44 3.32 0.57 11.74
C GLU A 44 4.51 0.27 12.65
N ALA A 45 4.28 0.38 13.96
CA ALA A 45 5.31 0.29 14.99
C ALA A 45 5.81 -1.14 15.28
N PHE A 46 5.32 -2.19 14.59
CA PHE A 46 5.59 -3.57 14.99
C PHE A 46 5.94 -4.53 13.82
N GLU A 47 7.21 -4.90 13.81
CA GLU A 47 7.81 -6.22 13.50
C GLU A 47 7.63 -6.94 12.15
N GLU A 48 6.95 -6.40 11.14
CA GLU A 48 6.89 -7.07 9.83
C GLU A 48 7.31 -6.16 8.66
N ASP A 49 8.01 -6.73 7.67
CA ASP A 49 8.49 -6.01 6.48
C ASP A 49 7.37 -5.67 5.48
N LEU A 50 6.09 -5.85 5.84
CA LEU A 50 4.91 -5.64 5.00
C LEU A 50 4.03 -4.53 5.55
N TYR A 51 3.71 -3.55 4.72
CA TYR A 51 3.01 -2.33 5.12
C TYR A 51 1.95 -1.94 4.10
N ASN A 52 0.90 -1.26 4.57
CA ASN A 52 -0.05 -0.61 3.68
C ASN A 52 0.65 0.56 2.97
N PHE A 53 0.64 0.52 1.64
CA PHE A 53 1.11 1.58 0.75
C PHE A 53 -0.08 2.33 0.16
N PHE A 54 -0.03 3.66 0.23
CA PHE A 54 -1.08 4.56 -0.24
C PHE A 54 -0.56 5.43 -1.37
N ILE A 55 -1.40 5.67 -2.38
CA ILE A 55 -1.04 6.49 -3.54
C ILE A 55 -2.25 7.19 -4.15
N LYS A 56 -2.04 8.42 -4.62
CA LYS A 56 -2.97 9.13 -5.50
C LYS A 56 -2.53 9.00 -6.96
N ARG A 57 -3.44 8.59 -7.85
CA ARG A 57 -3.19 8.52 -9.30
C ARG A 57 -4.46 8.90 -10.08
N ASN A 58 -4.33 9.83 -11.03
CA ASN A 58 -5.44 10.31 -11.87
C ASN A 58 -6.69 10.68 -11.06
N ASP A 59 -6.50 11.48 -10.00
CA ASP A 59 -7.56 11.92 -9.06
C ASP A 59 -8.31 10.81 -8.31
N LYS A 60 -7.80 9.59 -8.35
CA LYS A 60 -8.26 8.46 -7.54
C LYS A 60 -7.22 8.08 -6.49
N TYR A 61 -7.69 7.46 -5.41
CA TYR A 61 -6.88 7.06 -4.26
C TYR A 61 -6.88 5.55 -4.15
N TYR A 62 -5.72 4.97 -3.89
CA TYR A 62 -5.56 3.53 -3.81
C TYR A 62 -4.70 3.15 -2.61
N ASN A 63 -4.93 1.94 -2.09
CA ASN A 63 -3.98 1.27 -1.21
C ASN A 63 -3.80 -0.20 -1.57
N ALA A 64 -2.68 -0.75 -1.10
CA ALA A 64 -2.31 -2.15 -1.22
C ALA A 64 -1.26 -2.50 -0.15
N ILE A 65 -1.03 -3.79 0.06
CA ILE A 65 0.01 -4.28 0.97
C ILE A 65 1.26 -4.62 0.17
N PHE A 66 2.39 -4.01 0.55
CA PHE A 66 3.70 -4.21 -0.09
C PHE A 66 4.80 -4.38 0.94
N SER A 67 5.94 -4.93 0.52
CA SER A 67 7.10 -4.91 1.39
C SER A 67 7.77 -3.54 1.40
N ILE A 68 8.31 -3.11 2.55
CA ILE A 68 9.20 -1.93 2.60
C ILE A 68 10.47 -2.11 1.76
N ASN A 69 10.84 -3.37 1.49
CA ASN A 69 11.98 -3.72 0.64
C ASN A 69 11.63 -3.74 -0.86
N ASP A 70 10.35 -3.58 -1.22
CA ASP A 70 9.93 -3.52 -2.62
C ASP A 70 10.38 -2.20 -3.27
N THR A 71 10.74 -2.27 -4.55
CA THR A 71 11.13 -1.07 -5.30
C THR A 71 9.91 -0.30 -5.77
N TRP A 72 10.10 1.00 -6.01
CA TRP A 72 9.07 1.84 -6.60
C TRP A 72 8.58 1.30 -7.95
N GLU A 73 9.47 0.77 -8.79
CA GLU A 73 9.13 0.19 -10.09
C GLU A 73 8.17 -0.99 -9.95
N LYS A 74 8.45 -1.91 -9.00
CA LYS A 74 7.57 -3.06 -8.74
C LYS A 74 6.18 -2.61 -8.30
N ILE A 75 6.10 -1.66 -7.36
CA ILE A 75 4.83 -1.11 -6.87
C ILE A 75 4.06 -0.45 -8.02
N LYS A 76 4.74 0.36 -8.82
CA LYS A 76 4.15 1.06 -9.98
C LYS A 76 3.62 0.07 -11.02
N ASP A 77 4.38 -0.95 -11.38
CA ASP A 77 3.99 -1.97 -12.36
C ASP A 77 2.77 -2.78 -11.88
N SER A 78 2.73 -3.09 -10.59
CA SER A 78 1.58 -3.73 -9.95
C SER A 78 0.31 -2.86 -10.03
N LEU A 79 0.41 -1.56 -9.70
CA LEU A 79 -0.70 -0.62 -9.81
C LEU A 79 -1.21 -0.49 -11.25
N GLU A 80 -0.30 -0.39 -12.22
CA GLU A 80 -0.67 -0.28 -13.64
C GLU A 80 -1.36 -1.53 -14.15
N SER A 81 -0.94 -2.70 -13.67
CA SER A 81 -1.58 -3.97 -14.00
C SER A 81 -3.00 -4.05 -13.45
N PHE A 82 -3.21 -3.60 -12.20
CA PHE A 82 -4.53 -3.50 -11.59
C PHE A 82 -5.47 -2.58 -12.38
N ILE A 83 -5.02 -1.36 -12.72
CA ILE A 83 -5.84 -0.38 -13.45
C ILE A 83 -6.22 -0.89 -14.85
N LYS A 84 -5.31 -1.59 -15.54
CA LYS A 84 -5.58 -2.16 -16.87
C LYS A 84 -6.59 -3.32 -16.86
N ALA A 85 -6.80 -3.96 -15.71
CA ALA A 85 -7.68 -5.12 -15.57
C ALA A 85 -9.14 -4.74 -15.25
N GLN A 86 -9.41 -3.47 -14.94
CA GLN A 86 -10.76 -2.92 -14.76
C GLN A 86 -11.39 -2.53 -16.10
#